data_AF-A0A929XJM0-F1
#
_entry.id   AF-A0A929XJM0-F1
#
_cell.length_a   1.000
_cell.length_b   1.000
_cell.length_c   1.000
_cell.angle_alpha   90.00
_cell.angle_beta   90.00
_cell.angle_gamma   90.00
#
_symmetry.space_group_name_H-M   'P 1'
#
loop_
_entity.id
_entity.type
_entity.pdbx_description
1 polymer ?
#
loop_
_entity_poly.entity_id
_entity_poly.type
_entity_poly.pdbx_seq_one_letter_code
_entity_poly.pdbx_strand_id
1 'polypeptide(L)'
;MKKWMKAGFVAVATLLAACGANTTKTQETTVSVSDAQANWDKIVESGVIKVSTAGTLYPQSFHNDNNELTGYDVEIMKEVAKRLNLKVEFTEMGVDGMLTALDSGMTDIANYSIEEGAKNFDDYLHTTPHKYSFTSMVVRGSDN
;
A
#
# COMPACT_ATOMS: atom_id res chain seq x y z
N MET A 1 -0.03 63.36 14.43
CA MET A 1 1.01 63.04 15.44
C MET A 1 0.45 63.27 16.83
N LYS A 2 0.81 62.40 17.80
CA LYS A 2 0.35 62.28 19.21
C LYS A 2 -0.98 61.52 19.35
N LYS A 3 -0.97 60.18 19.33
CA LYS A 3 -0.70 59.21 20.42
C LYS A 3 -1.51 59.52 21.69
N TRP A 4 -2.35 58.57 22.13
CA TRP A 4 -2.16 57.81 23.37
C TRP A 4 -3.06 56.59 23.47
N MET A 5 -2.48 55.58 24.10
CA MET A 5 -2.81 54.17 24.13
C MET A 5 -3.35 53.88 25.55
N LYS A 6 -4.44 53.13 25.68
CA LYS A 6 -4.72 52.35 26.89
C LYS A 6 -5.27 50.99 26.49
N ALA A 7 -4.51 49.99 26.91
CA ALA A 7 -4.83 48.58 26.86
C ALA A 7 -6.04 48.27 27.77
N GLY A 8 -6.93 47.42 27.29
CA GLY A 8 -7.99 46.77 28.05
C GLY A 8 -7.78 45.26 28.04
N PHE A 9 -7.80 44.69 29.23
CA PHE A 9 -7.40 43.35 29.63
C PHE A 9 -8.54 42.33 29.40
N VAL A 10 -8.18 41.14 28.87
CA VAL A 10 -8.79 39.80 29.08
C VAL A 10 -10.28 39.59 28.77
N ALA A 11 -10.55 38.70 27.81
CA ALA A 11 -11.53 37.62 27.98
C ALA A 11 -11.19 36.46 27.03
N VAL A 12 -10.58 35.41 27.57
CA VAL A 12 -10.60 34.07 26.98
C VAL A 12 -12.03 33.55 27.11
N ALA A 13 -12.70 33.30 25.99
CA ALA A 13 -13.92 32.52 25.93
C ALA A 13 -13.70 31.40 24.91
N THR A 14 -13.19 30.28 25.41
CA THR A 14 -13.31 28.97 24.79
C THR A 14 -14.80 28.64 24.62
N LEU A 15 -15.25 28.46 23.39
CA LEU A 15 -16.48 27.73 23.07
C LEU A 15 -16.11 26.53 22.22
N LEU A 16 -15.71 25.46 22.92
CA LEU A 16 -15.94 24.09 22.46
C LEU A 16 -17.45 23.85 22.49
N ALA A 17 -18.08 23.71 21.31
CA ALA A 17 -19.24 22.87 21.09
C ALA A 17 -19.70 23.01 19.63
N ALA A 18 -19.10 22.21 18.75
CA ALA A 18 -19.82 21.70 17.58
C ALA A 18 -19.55 20.20 17.51
N CYS A 19 -20.35 19.47 18.28
CA CYS A 19 -20.70 18.08 18.00
C CYS A 19 -21.07 18.00 16.50
N GLY A 20 -20.56 17.06 15.73
CA GLY A 20 -20.87 15.65 15.93
C GLY A 20 -21.68 15.21 14.71
N ALA A 21 -20.96 14.97 13.62
CA ALA A 21 -21.41 14.15 12.51
C ALA A 21 -20.18 13.44 11.96
N ASN A 22 -19.61 12.51 12.75
CA ASN A 22 -18.81 11.44 12.16
C ASN A 22 -19.77 10.54 11.38
N THR A 23 -20.18 11.04 10.20
CA THR A 23 -20.55 10.16 9.12
C THR A 23 -19.24 9.53 8.70
N THR A 24 -18.96 8.34 9.22
CA THR A 24 -18.08 7.40 8.57
C THR A 24 -18.68 7.19 7.18
N LYS A 25 -18.29 8.04 6.22
CA LYS A 25 -18.43 7.71 4.83
C LYS A 25 -17.47 6.55 4.64
N THR A 26 -18.01 5.33 4.72
CA THR A 26 -17.47 4.24 3.93
C THR A 26 -17.47 4.74 2.50
N GLN A 27 -16.31 5.25 2.10
CA GLN A 27 -16.05 5.67 0.75
C GLN A 27 -15.90 4.37 -0.01
N GLU A 28 -17.00 3.86 -0.55
CA GLU A 28 -16.93 2.94 -1.67
C GLU A 28 -16.13 3.67 -2.74
N THR A 29 -14.85 3.32 -2.88
CA THR A 29 -14.00 3.83 -3.95
C THR A 29 -14.46 3.14 -5.23
N THR A 30 -15.55 3.62 -5.82
CA THR A 30 -15.86 3.31 -7.21
C THR A 30 -14.78 3.97 -8.05
N VAL A 31 -13.69 3.24 -8.33
CA VAL A 31 -12.65 3.67 -9.25
C VAL A 31 -13.31 3.85 -10.60
N SER A 32 -13.45 5.09 -11.06
CA SER A 32 -13.99 5.33 -12.39
C SER A 32 -12.99 4.80 -13.42
N VAL A 33 -13.47 4.31 -14.57
CA VAL A 33 -12.59 3.87 -15.68
C VAL A 33 -11.60 4.99 -16.08
N SER A 34 -12.01 6.25 -15.91
CA SER A 34 -11.17 7.42 -16.13
C SER A 34 -9.99 7.50 -15.17
N ASP A 35 -10.18 7.20 -13.88
CA ASP A 35 -9.12 7.29 -12.88
C ASP A 35 -8.10 6.14 -13.04
N ALA A 36 -8.58 4.93 -13.35
CA ALA A 36 -7.72 3.79 -13.64
C ALA A 36 -6.85 4.05 -14.87
N GLN A 37 -7.44 4.59 -15.96
CA GLN A 37 -6.69 4.94 -17.17
C GLN A 37 -5.65 6.03 -16.88
N ALA A 38 -6.01 7.08 -16.15
CA ALA A 38 -5.08 8.15 -15.81
C ALA A 38 -3.88 7.66 -14.97
N ASN A 39 -4.09 6.69 -14.08
CA ASN A 39 -3.01 6.08 -13.32
C ASN A 39 -2.13 5.17 -14.20
N TRP A 40 -2.75 4.39 -15.09
CA TRP A 40 -2.00 3.59 -16.07
C TRP A 40 -1.15 4.46 -16.98
N ASP A 41 -1.68 5.58 -17.47
CA ASP A 41 -0.95 6.50 -18.34
C ASP A 41 0.31 7.05 -17.65
N LYS A 42 0.23 7.38 -16.35
CA LYS A 42 1.41 7.81 -15.55
C LYS A 42 2.48 6.71 -15.46
N ILE A 43 2.06 5.46 -15.26
CA ILE A 43 2.97 4.32 -15.21
C ILE A 43 3.68 4.15 -16.56
N VAL A 44 2.92 4.17 -17.66
CA VAL A 44 3.46 4.08 -19.02
C VAL A 44 4.41 5.23 -19.33
N GLU A 45 4.03 6.47 -18.99
CA GLU A 45 4.86 7.66 -19.18
C GLU A 45 6.18 7.56 -18.40
N SER A 46 6.13 7.09 -17.15
CA SER A 46 7.33 6.88 -16.34
C SER A 46 8.22 5.73 -16.84
N GLY A 47 7.62 4.75 -17.53
CA GLY A 47 8.29 3.53 -17.97
C GLY A 47 8.60 2.53 -16.83
N VAL A 48 8.07 2.76 -15.62
CA VAL A 48 8.41 1.98 -14.42
C VAL A 48 7.14 1.61 -13.65
N ILE A 49 7.01 0.33 -13.29
CA ILE A 49 6.05 -0.17 -12.31
C ILE A 49 6.76 -0.24 -10.95
N LYS A 50 6.28 0.49 -9.96
CA LYS A 50 6.82 0.48 -8.59
C LYS A 50 6.11 -0.58 -7.76
N VAL A 51 6.85 -1.50 -7.17
CA VAL A 51 6.30 -2.66 -6.46
C VAL A 51 6.88 -2.73 -5.06
N SER A 52 6.04 -2.75 -4.02
CA SER A 52 6.51 -3.10 -2.68
C SER A 52 6.54 -4.61 -2.49
N THR A 53 7.58 -5.15 -1.85
CA THR A 53 7.71 -6.59 -1.55
C THR A 53 8.46 -6.83 -0.25
N ALA A 54 8.41 -8.04 0.30
CA ALA A 54 8.94 -8.31 1.64
C ALA A 54 10.47 -8.54 1.66
N GLY A 55 11.05 -9.07 0.59
CA GLY A 55 12.47 -9.45 0.52
C GLY A 55 12.91 -10.61 1.45
N THR A 56 12.01 -11.06 2.32
CA THR A 56 12.33 -11.97 3.44
C THR A 56 11.41 -13.20 3.52
N LEU A 57 10.51 -13.37 2.54
CA LEU A 57 9.50 -14.43 2.51
C LEU A 57 9.85 -15.48 1.45
N TYR A 58 10.60 -16.50 1.82
CA TYR A 58 10.87 -17.64 0.95
C TYR A 58 9.63 -18.53 0.77
N PRO A 59 9.29 -19.01 -0.46
CA PRO A 59 9.99 -18.80 -1.73
C PRO A 59 9.43 -17.63 -2.57
N GLN A 60 8.60 -16.77 -2.00
CA GLN A 60 7.83 -15.74 -2.72
C GLN A 60 8.66 -14.51 -3.12
N SER A 61 9.40 -13.96 -2.16
CA SER A 61 10.28 -12.80 -2.30
C SER A 61 11.41 -12.95 -1.30
N PHE A 62 12.61 -13.25 -1.78
CA PHE A 62 13.79 -13.48 -0.96
C PHE A 62 15.07 -13.14 -1.75
N HIS A 63 16.20 -13.06 -1.06
CA HIS A 63 17.51 -12.90 -1.71
C HIS A 63 18.18 -14.26 -1.93
N ASN A 64 18.64 -14.50 -3.16
CA ASN A 64 19.42 -15.71 -3.48
C ASN A 64 20.86 -15.64 -2.91
N ASP A 65 21.66 -16.67 -3.19
CA ASP A 65 23.07 -16.75 -2.75
C ASP A 65 23.95 -15.60 -3.28
N ASN A 66 23.54 -14.95 -4.37
CA ASN A 66 24.21 -13.78 -4.94
C ASN A 66 23.69 -12.46 -4.36
N ASN A 67 22.83 -12.52 -3.33
CA ASN A 67 22.14 -11.39 -2.71
C ASN A 67 21.18 -10.63 -3.67
N GLU A 68 20.68 -11.30 -4.71
CA GLU A 68 19.74 -10.71 -5.66
C GLU A 68 18.30 -11.01 -5.24
N LEU A 69 17.44 -9.99 -5.25
CA LEU A 69 16.01 -10.13 -4.99
C LEU A 69 15.36 -11.01 -6.07
N THR A 70 14.79 -12.12 -5.64
CA THR A 70 14.12 -13.12 -6.46
C THR A 70 12.97 -13.78 -5.69
N GLY A 71 12.40 -14.83 -6.24
CA GLY A 71 11.28 -15.56 -5.70
C GLY A 71 10.08 -15.58 -6.64
N TYR A 72 9.12 -16.43 -6.34
CA TYR A 72 7.99 -16.70 -7.23
C TYR A 72 7.23 -15.43 -7.63
N ASP A 73 6.85 -14.60 -6.65
CA ASP A 73 6.05 -13.40 -6.92
C ASP A 73 6.93 -12.31 -7.61
N VAL A 74 8.21 -12.20 -7.22
CA VAL A 74 9.19 -11.27 -7.82
C VAL A 74 9.44 -11.58 -9.30
N GLU A 75 9.66 -12.85 -9.64
CA GLU A 75 9.93 -13.25 -11.03
C GLU A 75 8.67 -13.11 -11.92
N ILE A 76 7.48 -13.31 -11.36
CA ILE A 76 6.23 -13.00 -12.06
C ILE A 76 6.16 -11.51 -12.40
N MET A 77 6.44 -10.63 -11.44
CA MET A 77 6.39 -9.18 -11.68
C MET A 77 7.43 -8.72 -12.71
N LYS A 78 8.63 -9.31 -12.71
CA LYS A 78 9.65 -9.06 -13.74
C LYS A 78 9.15 -9.46 -15.13
N GLU A 79 8.54 -10.63 -15.28
CA GLU A 79 8.00 -11.10 -16.57
C GLU A 79 6.78 -10.27 -17.03
N VAL A 80 5.90 -9.86 -16.11
CA VAL A 80 4.77 -8.96 -16.40
C VAL A 80 5.29 -7.63 -16.95
N ALA A 81 6.23 -6.99 -16.24
CA ALA A 81 6.80 -5.72 -16.69
C ALA A 81 7.46 -5.84 -18.07
N LYS A 82 8.22 -6.93 -18.30
CA LYS A 82 8.84 -7.22 -19.60
C LYS A 82 7.80 -7.32 -20.73
N ARG A 83 6.68 -8.02 -20.53
CA ARG A 83 5.61 -8.13 -21.54
C ARG A 83 4.92 -6.80 -21.83
N LEU A 84 4.87 -5.92 -20.83
CA LEU A 84 4.33 -4.57 -20.94
C LEU A 84 5.35 -3.57 -21.49
N ASN A 85 6.59 -4.00 -21.76
CA ASN A 85 7.70 -3.13 -22.16
C ASN A 85 8.00 -2.02 -21.13
N LEU A 86 7.89 -2.36 -19.84
CA LEU A 86 8.17 -1.50 -18.70
C LEU A 86 9.31 -2.09 -17.85
N LYS A 87 9.91 -1.25 -17.00
CA LYS A 87 10.80 -1.71 -15.92
C LYS A 87 9.98 -1.97 -14.66
N VAL A 88 10.51 -2.81 -13.77
CA VAL A 88 9.99 -2.97 -12.42
C VAL A 88 11.03 -2.44 -11.42
N GLU A 89 10.57 -1.64 -10.47
CA GLU A 89 11.38 -1.17 -9.34
C GLU A 89 10.80 -1.72 -8.05
N PHE A 90 11.57 -2.54 -7.35
CA PHE A 90 11.15 -3.14 -6.10
C PHE A 90 11.58 -2.27 -4.92
N THR A 91 10.65 -2.01 -4.00
CA THR A 91 10.93 -1.44 -2.67
C THR A 91 10.68 -2.51 -1.62
N GLU A 92 11.72 -2.90 -0.89
CA GLU A 92 11.59 -3.87 0.18
C GLU A 92 11.06 -3.22 1.47
N MET A 93 9.99 -3.78 2.04
CA MET A 93 9.41 -3.30 3.29
C MET A 93 8.61 -4.40 4.00
N GLY A 94 8.33 -4.19 5.29
CA GLY A 94 7.43 -5.06 6.05
C GLY A 94 6.01 -5.03 5.48
N VAL A 95 5.31 -6.17 5.55
CA VAL A 95 3.96 -6.37 5.02
C VAL A 95 2.97 -5.31 5.53
N ASP A 96 3.05 -4.96 6.82
CA ASP A 96 2.18 -3.97 7.46
C ASP A 96 2.27 -2.57 6.81
N GLY A 97 3.39 -2.26 6.15
CA GLY A 97 3.61 -0.98 5.48
C GLY A 97 3.19 -0.94 4.02
N MET A 98 3.00 -2.09 3.36
CA MET A 98 2.79 -2.15 1.90
C MET A 98 1.50 -1.50 1.46
N LEU A 99 0.41 -1.73 2.20
CA LEU A 99 -0.89 -1.10 1.89
C LEU A 99 -0.84 0.41 2.08
N THR A 100 -0.11 0.91 3.10
CA THR A 100 0.10 2.35 3.28
C THR A 100 0.97 2.95 2.15
N ALA A 101 2.00 2.22 1.70
CA ALA A 101 2.81 2.63 0.55
C ALA A 101 1.99 2.68 -0.75
N LEU A 102 1.05 1.75 -0.92
CA LEU A 102 0.09 1.74 -2.02
C LEU A 102 -0.88 2.94 -1.93
N ASP A 103 -1.50 3.17 -0.77
CA ASP A 103 -2.44 4.28 -0.54
C ASP A 103 -1.81 5.65 -0.80
N SER A 104 -0.53 5.81 -0.45
CA SER A 104 0.21 7.05 -0.64
C SER A 104 0.73 7.26 -2.08
N GLY A 105 0.60 6.25 -2.95
CA GLY A 105 1.18 6.26 -4.30
C GLY A 105 2.70 6.14 -4.33
N MET A 106 3.33 5.70 -3.23
CA MET A 106 4.76 5.39 -3.19
C MET A 106 5.07 4.16 -4.04
N THR A 107 4.15 3.20 -4.06
CA THR A 107 4.18 2.03 -4.95
C THR A 107 2.87 1.88 -5.70
N ASP A 108 2.93 1.35 -6.92
CA ASP A 108 1.75 1.09 -7.75
C ASP A 108 1.11 -0.27 -7.40
N ILE A 109 1.92 -1.21 -6.90
CA ILE A 109 1.49 -2.56 -6.52
C ILE A 109 2.10 -2.92 -5.16
N ALA A 110 1.26 -3.42 -4.25
CA ALA A 110 1.70 -4.16 -3.09
C ALA A 110 1.80 -5.64 -3.44
N ASN A 111 3.01 -6.19 -3.54
CA ASN A 111 3.24 -7.61 -3.73
C ASN A 111 3.00 -8.35 -2.41
N TYR A 112 1.72 -8.47 -2.05
CA TYR A 112 1.24 -9.01 -0.80
C TYR A 112 0.21 -10.10 -1.06
N SER A 113 0.31 -11.23 -0.37
CA SER A 113 -0.71 -12.27 -0.41
C SER A 113 -1.81 -11.92 0.58
N ILE A 114 -2.81 -11.17 0.13
CA ILE A 114 -4.02 -10.86 0.90
C ILE A 114 -5.00 -12.02 0.78
N GLU A 115 -5.50 -12.52 1.91
CA GLU A 115 -6.47 -13.61 1.96
C GLU A 115 -7.90 -13.07 1.80
N GLU A 116 -8.73 -13.80 1.06
CA GLU A 116 -10.16 -13.50 0.96
C GLU A 116 -10.80 -13.53 2.36
N GLY A 117 -11.58 -12.50 2.67
CA GLY A 117 -12.16 -12.30 4.01
C GLY A 117 -11.23 -11.59 5.02
N ALA A 118 -10.02 -11.21 4.63
CA ALA A 118 -9.19 -10.30 5.43
C ALA A 118 -9.83 -8.92 5.52
N LYS A 119 -9.56 -8.19 6.62
CA LYS A 119 -10.19 -6.90 6.95
C LYS A 119 -10.19 -5.88 5.80
N ASN A 120 -9.10 -5.83 5.03
CA ASN A 120 -8.92 -4.84 3.96
C ASN A 120 -8.99 -5.47 2.56
N PHE A 121 -9.55 -6.68 2.41
CA PHE A 121 -9.55 -7.38 1.12
C PHE A 121 -10.31 -6.60 0.05
N ASP A 122 -11.49 -6.10 0.39
CA ASP A 122 -12.37 -5.38 -0.54
C ASP A 122 -11.97 -3.92 -0.78
N ASP A 123 -10.97 -3.41 -0.02
CA ASP A 123 -10.50 -2.02 -0.13
C ASP A 123 -9.58 -1.82 -1.35
N TYR A 124 -9.07 -2.89 -1.95
CA TYR A 124 -8.05 -2.85 -2.99
C TYR A 124 -8.44 -3.65 -4.24
N LEU A 125 -7.96 -3.20 -5.40
CA LEU A 125 -8.01 -4.00 -6.61
C LEU A 125 -7.00 -5.15 -6.50
N HIS A 126 -7.46 -6.37 -6.79
CA HIS A 126 -6.63 -7.57 -6.77
C HIS A 126 -6.50 -8.19 -8.16
N THR A 127 -5.37 -8.85 -8.40
CA THR A 127 -5.18 -9.66 -9.61
C THR A 127 -6.09 -10.88 -9.59
N THR A 128 -6.20 -11.57 -10.73
CA THR A 128 -6.67 -12.95 -10.72
C THR A 128 -5.70 -13.80 -9.88
N PRO A 129 -6.18 -14.65 -8.95
CA PRO A 129 -5.32 -15.50 -8.16
C PRO A 129 -4.39 -16.34 -9.05
N HIS A 130 -3.09 -16.22 -8.80
CA HIS A 130 -2.05 -16.92 -9.57
C HIS A 130 -1.28 -17.94 -8.70
N LYS A 131 -1.60 -18.03 -7.41
CA LYS A 131 -1.04 -18.97 -6.44
C LYS A 131 -2.11 -19.36 -5.44
N TYR A 132 -2.10 -20.63 -5.04
CA TYR A 132 -2.91 -21.14 -3.93
C TYR A 132 -1.98 -21.61 -2.81
N SER A 133 -2.30 -21.22 -1.58
CA SER A 133 -1.55 -21.58 -0.39
C SER A 133 -2.48 -22.11 0.70
N PHE A 134 -1.91 -22.74 1.71
CA PHE A 134 -2.62 -23.22 2.88
C PHE A 134 -1.81 -22.87 4.13
N THR A 135 -2.52 -22.58 5.22
CA THR A 135 -1.89 -22.36 6.53
C THR A 135 -1.65 -23.71 7.20
N SER A 136 -0.47 -23.86 7.79
CA SER A 136 -0.10 -25.07 8.55
C SER A 136 0.51 -24.69 9.89
N MET A 137 0.42 -25.61 10.86
CA MET A 137 1.07 -25.48 12.16
C MET A 137 2.40 -26.23 12.12
N VAL A 138 3.46 -25.55 12.57
CA VAL A 138 4.79 -26.15 12.74
C VAL A 138 5.10 -26.20 14.23
N VAL A 139 5.34 -27.40 14.74
CA VAL A 139 5.75 -27.63 16.14
C VAL A 139 7.20 -28.12 16.18
N ARG A 140 7.88 -27.99 17.32
CA ARG A 140 9.18 -28.68 17.48
C ARG A 140 8.91 -30.19 17.42
N GLY A 141 9.87 -30.95 16.89
CA GLY A 141 9.77 -32.41 16.87
C GLY A 141 9.61 -33.04 18.27
N SER A 142 10.01 -32.32 19.33
CA SER A 142 9.81 -32.73 20.73
C SER A 142 8.40 -32.53 21.27
N ASP A 143 7.59 -31.70 20.61
CA ASP A 143 6.24 -31.32 21.06
C ASP A 143 5.15 -32.20 20.41
N ASN A 144 5.55 -33.24 19.66
CA ASN A 144 4.70 -34.17 18.92
C ASN A 144 4.74 -35.56 19.58
#